data_AF-A0A3B9J9V0-F1
#
_entry.id   AF-A0A3B9J9V0-F1
#
_cell.length_a   1.000
_cell.length_b   1.000
_cell.length_c   1.000
_cell.angle_alpha   90.00
_cell.angle_beta   90.00
_cell.angle_gamma   90.00
#
_symmetry.space_group_name_H-M   'P 1'
#
loop_
_entity.id
_entity.type
_entity.pdbx_description
1 polymer ?
#
loop_
_entity_poly.entity_id
_entity_poly.type
_entity_poly.pdbx_seq_one_letter_code
_entity_poly.pdbx_strand_id
1 'polypeptide(L)' 'MAIFVLRAKHGSTYSPPAVGATTGFGDVPLDATYAAWVKQLAAEGITAGCGGGNFCPLQNVNRAQMATFLVRAFGLP' A
#
# COMPACT_ATOMS: atom_id res chain seq x y z
N MET A 1 -7.28 -0.99 -1.68
CA MET A 1 -6.38 -1.81 -2.55
C MET A 1 -5.23 -2.47 -1.79
N ALA A 2 -4.55 -1.77 -0.86
CA ALA A 2 -3.33 -2.26 -0.20
C ALA A 2 -3.48 -3.63 0.47
N ILE A 3 -4.61 -3.83 1.16
CA ILE A 3 -4.98 -5.10 1.82
C ILE A 3 -4.98 -6.26 0.82
N PHE A 4 -5.59 -6.07 -0.35
CA PHE A 4 -5.72 -7.12 -1.37
C PHE A 4 -4.36 -7.50 -1.96
N VAL A 5 -3.52 -6.51 -2.31
CA VAL A 5 -2.20 -6.79 -2.89
C VAL A 5 -1.31 -7.53 -1.89
N LEU A 6 -1.27 -7.08 -0.63
CA LEU A 6 -0.43 -7.71 0.39
C LEU A 6 -0.92 -9.11 0.77
N ARG A 7 -2.24 -9.32 0.88
CA ARG A 7 -2.78 -10.68 1.09
C ARG A 7 -2.60 -11.60 -0.11
N ALA A 8 -2.64 -11.06 -1.33
CA ALA A 8 -2.34 -11.85 -2.52
C ALA A 8 -0.87 -12.30 -2.53
N LYS A 9 0.05 -11.43 -2.07
CA LYS A 9 1.50 -11.73 -2.02
C LYS A 9 1.90 -12.64 -0.87
N HIS A 10 1.38 -12.40 0.34
CA HIS A 10 1.81 -13.08 1.57
C HIS A 10 0.84 -14.14 2.10
N GLY A 11 -0.35 -14.27 1.50
CA GLY A 11 -1.41 -15.18 1.93
C GLY A 11 -2.61 -14.50 2.57
N SER A 12 -3.75 -15.19 2.59
CA SER A 12 -5.05 -14.64 3.02
C SER A 12 -5.12 -14.21 4.49
N THR A 13 -4.29 -14.80 5.34
CA THR A 13 -4.21 -14.53 6.78
C THR A 13 -3.17 -13.47 7.14
N TYR A 14 -2.43 -12.95 6.14
CA TYR A 14 -1.39 -11.96 6.38
C TYR A 14 -1.94 -10.72 7.09
N SER A 15 -1.15 -10.20 8.03
CA SER A 15 -1.35 -8.93 8.70
C SER A 15 -0.01 -8.18 8.76
N PRO A 16 0.04 -6.90 8.35
CA PRO A 16 1.27 -6.13 8.36
C PRO A 16 1.74 -5.82 9.79
N PRO A 17 3.04 -5.52 9.99
CA PRO A 17 3.57 -4.99 11.24
C PRO A 17 2.91 -3.67 11.64
N ALA A 18 3.07 -3.29 12.92
CA ALA A 18 2.55 -2.03 13.43
C ALA A 18 3.14 -0.81 12.68
N VAL A 19 2.33 0.25 12.56
CA VAL A 19 2.68 1.51 11.86
C VAL A 19 3.88 2.20 12.51
N GLY A 20 4.04 2.12 13.83
CA GLY A 20 5.05 2.90 14.54
C GLY A 20 4.76 4.40 14.48
N ALA A 21 5.81 5.24 14.38
CA ALA A 21 5.68 6.69 14.46
C ALA A 21 5.23 7.39 13.16
N THR A 22 5.36 6.73 11.99
CA THR A 22 4.98 7.31 10.70
C THR A 22 4.63 6.24 9.67
N THR A 23 3.68 6.55 8.79
CA THR A 23 3.34 5.79 7.59
C THR A 23 4.23 6.13 6.40
N GLY A 24 4.97 7.25 6.48
CA GLY A 24 5.70 7.83 5.35
C GLY A 24 4.84 8.72 4.44
N PHE A 25 3.54 8.87 4.71
CA PHE A 25 2.62 9.70 3.95
C PHE A 25 1.93 10.74 4.84
N GLY A 26 1.82 11.98 4.34
CA GLY A 26 1.25 13.10 5.09
C GLY A 26 -0.26 13.04 5.30
N ASP A 27 -0.96 12.28 4.45
CA ASP A 27 -2.42 12.16 4.41
C ASP A 27 -2.95 10.82 4.94
N VAL A 28 -2.09 10.04 5.62
CA VAL A 28 -2.46 8.75 6.22
C VAL A 28 -2.29 8.83 7.74
N PRO A 29 -3.39 9.02 8.48
CA PRO A 29 -3.39 9.02 9.94
C PRO A 29 -2.87 7.68 10.50
N LEU A 30 -2.13 7.72 11.61
CA LEU A 30 -1.52 6.51 12.22
C LEU A 30 -2.56 5.54 12.79
N ASP A 31 -3.70 6.07 13.22
CA ASP A 31 -4.84 5.36 13.80
C ASP A 31 -5.79 4.79 12.74
N ALA A 32 -5.59 5.12 11.46
CA ALA A 32 -6.40 4.57 10.38
C ALA A 32 -6.18 3.06 10.26
N THR A 33 -7.28 2.31 10.12
CA THR A 33 -7.26 0.84 10.01
C THR A 33 -6.44 0.32 8.81
N TYR A 34 -6.23 1.17 7.81
CA TYR A 34 -5.43 0.88 6.62
C TYR A 34 -3.98 1.38 6.71
N ALA A 35 -3.59 2.13 7.74
CA ALA A 35 -2.27 2.75 7.85
C ALA A 35 -1.12 1.74 7.79
N ALA A 36 -1.25 0.63 8.53
CA ALA A 36 -0.24 -0.44 8.55
C ALA A 36 -0.06 -1.09 7.17
N TRP A 37 -1.16 -1.25 6.46
CA TRP A 37 -1.17 -1.81 5.10
C TRP A 37 -0.52 -0.86 4.10
N VAL A 38 -0.81 0.43 4.19
CA VAL A 38 -0.21 1.45 3.32
C VAL A 38 1.29 1.54 3.55
N LYS A 39 1.70 1.60 4.81
CA LYS A 39 3.12 1.62 5.19
C LYS A 39 3.86 0.40 4.64
N GLN A 40 3.30 -0.79 4.83
CA GLN A 40 3.92 -2.02 4.34
C GLN A 40 3.98 -2.05 2.81
N LEU A 41 2.92 -1.61 2.13
CA LEU A 41 2.88 -1.54 0.66
C LEU A 41 3.98 -0.62 0.11
N ALA A 42 4.24 0.49 0.78
CA ALA A 42 5.32 1.42 0.43
C ALA A 42 6.71 0.84 0.79
N ALA A 43 6.84 0.20 1.95
CA ALA A 43 8.08 -0.43 2.39
C ALA A 43 8.55 -1.55 1.42
N GLU A 44 7.60 -2.24 0.78
CA GLU A 44 7.88 -3.25 -0.25
C GLU A 44 8.10 -2.64 -1.65
N GLY A 45 8.12 -1.31 -1.79
CA GLY A 45 8.32 -0.62 -3.06
C GLY A 45 7.17 -0.78 -4.06
N ILE A 46 6.00 -1.25 -3.62
CA ILE A 46 4.86 -1.50 -4.50
C ILE A 46 4.21 -0.17 -4.89
N THR A 47 4.09 0.77 -3.95
CA THR A 47 3.53 2.11 -4.16
C THR A 47 4.51 3.22 -3.81
N ALA A 48 4.41 4.34 -4.52
CA ALA A 48 5.06 5.61 -4.17
C ALA A 48 4.05 6.69 -3.75
N GLY A 49 2.76 6.32 -3.61
CA GLY A 49 1.67 7.26 -3.37
C GLY A 49 1.24 8.02 -4.63
N CYS A 50 0.49 9.10 -4.43
CA CYS A 50 -0.04 9.97 -5.49
C CYS A 50 0.83 11.21 -5.77
N GLY A 51 1.97 11.33 -5.10
CA GLY A 51 2.86 12.50 -5.19
C GLY A 51 2.70 13.47 -4.01
N GLY A 52 3.62 14.44 -3.91
CA GLY A 52 3.60 15.44 -2.83
C GLY A 52 3.75 14.88 -1.41
N GLY A 53 4.27 13.66 -1.26
CA GLY A 53 4.36 12.97 0.04
C GLY A 53 3.03 12.35 0.51
N ASN A 54 2.03 12.19 -0.38
CA ASN A 54 0.71 11.68 -0.04
C ASN A 54 0.41 10.33 -0.69
N PHE A 55 -0.46 9.54 -0.07
CA PHE A 55 -0.95 8.26 -0.56
C PHE A 55 -2.25 8.38 -1.37
N CYS A 56 -3.08 9.39 -1.07
CA CYS A 56 -4.43 9.60 -1.60
C CYS A 56 -5.37 8.40 -1.40
N PRO A 57 -5.72 8.03 -0.14
CA PRO A 57 -6.47 6.80 0.15
C PRO A 57 -7.88 6.75 -0.46
N LEU A 58 -8.49 7.92 -0.72
CA LEU A 58 -9.83 8.05 -1.30
C LEU A 58 -9.83 8.13 -2.83
N GLN A 59 -8.67 8.25 -3.47
CA GLN A 59 -8.60 8.29 -4.92
C GLN A 59 -8.79 6.88 -5.49
N ASN A 60 -9.62 6.79 -6.53
CA ASN A 60 -9.86 5.54 -7.22
C ASN A 60 -8.60 5.09 -7.95
N VAL A 61 -8.25 3.82 -7.78
CA VAL A 61 -7.19 3.17 -8.55
C VAL A 61 -7.78 2.63 -9.84
N ASN A 62 -7.28 3.10 -10.98
CA ASN A 62 -7.70 2.58 -12.28
C ASN A 62 -7.04 1.22 -12.58
N ARG A 63 -7.52 0.53 -13.63
CA ARG A 63 -7.01 -0.80 -13.99
C ARG A 63 -5.52 -0.82 -14.34
N ALA A 64 -5.01 0.23 -14.99
CA ALA A 64 -3.60 0.33 -15.34
C ALA A 64 -2.71 0.47 -14.10
N GLN A 65 -3.10 1.32 -13.16
CA GLN A 65 -2.42 1.47 -11.87
C GLN A 65 -2.45 0.16 -11.07
N MET A 66 -3.60 -0.54 -11.05
CA MET A 66 -3.68 -1.84 -10.40
C MET A 66 -2.73 -2.87 -11.02
N ALA A 67 -2.61 -2.90 -12.35
CA ALA A 67 -1.64 -3.75 -13.03
C ALA A 67 -0.20 -3.41 -12.62
N THR A 68 0.16 -2.13 -12.52
CA THR A 68 1.49 -1.71 -12.03
C THR A 68 1.77 -2.23 -10.61
N PHE A 69 0.78 -2.18 -9.72
CA PHE A 69 0.95 -2.71 -8.36
C PHE A 69 1.16 -4.22 -8.35
N LEU A 70 0.45 -4.98 -9.18
CA LEU A 70 0.64 -6.43 -9.29
C LEU A 70 2.02 -6.77 -9.88
N VAL A 71 2.44 -6.07 -10.94
CA VAL A 71 3.77 -6.24 -11.56
C VAL A 71 4.87 -6.02 -10.52
N ARG A 72 4.79 -4.93 -9.75
CA ARG A 72 5.77 -4.64 -8.70
C ARG A 72 5.71 -5.61 -7.53
N ALA A 73 4.51 -6.06 -7.14
CA ALA A 73 4.34 -6.97 -6.02
C ALA A 73 4.91 -8.38 -6.30
N PHE A 74 4.76 -8.86 -7.54
CA PHE A 74 5.12 -10.23 -7.93
C PHE A 74 6.35 -10.32 -8.85
N GLY A 75 6.95 -9.19 -9.23
CA GLY A 75 8.12 -9.17 -10.12
C GLY A 75 7.81 -9.71 -11.52
N LEU A 76 6.64 -9.36 -12.07
CA LEU A 76 6.19 -9.84 -13.37
C LEU A 76 6.98 -9.15 -14.51
N PRO A 77 7.27 -9.87 -15.62
CA PRO A 77 7.97 -9.32 -16.78
C PRO A 77 7.13 -8.31 -17.57
#